data_AF-A0AAD2A9T0-F1
#
_entry.id   AF-A0AAD2A9T0-F1
#
_cell.length_a   1.000
_cell.length_b   1.000
_cell.length_c   1.000
_cell.angle_alpha   90.00
_cell.angle_beta   90.00
_cell.angle_gamma   90.00
#
_symmetry.space_group_name_H-M   'P 1'
#
loop_
_entity.id
_entity.type
_entity.pdbx_description
1 polymer ?
#
loop_
_entity_poly.entity_id
_entity_poly.type
_entity_poly.pdbx_seq_one_letter_code
_entity_poly.pdbx_strand_id
1 'polypeptide(L)'
;MFGSCDSDSSIRDYYRRQSWGDQSKFKNVLSRLSEEVEESGQLATLTELCELLSFATDSSLSSLMTDSFSPILVKLARQDSNPDIMLLTTRAMTYLCDVNPRSLGFLVRHDAVPVLCQKLMVIEYLDVVEQCLQALEKISREEPLACLQSGAVMAVLNYIDFFSTSMQTLLGKLLQGVTIAHGGVLLSNLVLKKRLL
;
A
#
# COMPACT_ATOMS: atom_id res chain seq x y z
N MET A 1 -53.23 4.28 -6.35
CA MET A 1 -52.07 4.86 -5.65
C MET A 1 -50.89 4.77 -6.60
N PHE A 2 -50.40 5.93 -7.05
CA PHE A 2 -49.31 6.12 -7.99
C PHE A 2 -47.95 6.07 -7.28
N GLY A 3 -46.93 5.58 -7.99
CA GLY A 3 -45.55 6.06 -7.91
C GLY A 3 -44.60 5.36 -6.93
N SER A 4 -43.67 4.55 -7.47
CA SER A 4 -42.24 4.49 -7.07
C SER A 4 -41.56 3.25 -7.67
N CYS A 5 -41.25 3.27 -8.97
CA CYS A 5 -40.34 2.28 -9.58
C CYS A 5 -39.35 2.87 -10.61
N ASP A 6 -39.61 4.06 -11.16
CA ASP A 6 -38.79 4.60 -12.26
C ASP A 6 -37.50 5.33 -11.80
N SER A 7 -37.40 5.69 -10.51
CA SER A 7 -36.25 6.46 -9.99
C SER A 7 -35.00 5.61 -9.71
N ASP A 8 -35.16 4.30 -9.47
CA ASP A 8 -34.06 3.42 -9.05
C ASP A 8 -33.16 2.99 -10.23
N SER A 9 -33.72 3.02 -11.44
CA SER A 9 -33.01 2.79 -12.71
C SER A 9 -31.98 3.89 -13.02
N SER A 10 -32.39 5.16 -12.86
CA SER A 10 -31.57 6.34 -13.20
C SER A 10 -30.33 6.47 -12.32
N ILE A 11 -30.47 6.17 -11.02
CA ILE A 11 -29.36 6.22 -10.06
C ILE A 11 -28.31 5.15 -10.37
N ARG A 12 -28.74 3.92 -10.67
CA ARG A 12 -27.82 2.83 -11.06
C ARG A 12 -27.09 3.14 -12.36
N ASP A 13 -27.75 3.77 -13.31
CA ASP A 13 -27.12 4.18 -14.57
C ASP A 13 -26.13 5.35 -14.39
N TYR A 14 -26.42 6.28 -13.46
CA TYR A 14 -25.47 7.34 -13.10
C TYR A 14 -24.20 6.76 -12.45
N TYR A 15 -24.34 5.91 -11.44
CA TYR A 15 -23.20 5.23 -10.80
C TYR A 15 -22.42 4.35 -11.78
N ARG A 16 -23.12 3.66 -12.70
CA ARG A 16 -22.48 2.86 -13.76
C ARG A 16 -21.69 3.72 -14.75
N ARG A 17 -22.24 4.87 -15.17
CA ARG A 17 -21.52 5.83 -16.04
C ARG A 17 -20.33 6.47 -15.33
N GLN A 18 -20.47 6.81 -14.04
CA GLN A 18 -19.39 7.34 -13.23
C GLN A 18 -18.25 6.33 -13.07
N SER A 19 -18.56 5.09 -12.67
CA SER A 19 -17.60 3.99 -12.56
C SER A 19 -16.89 3.69 -13.88
N TRP A 20 -17.60 3.73 -15.02
CA TRP A 20 -16.99 3.56 -16.34
C TRP A 20 -16.07 4.72 -16.73
N GLY A 21 -16.42 5.96 -16.36
CA GLY A 21 -15.53 7.12 -16.49
C GLY A 21 -14.23 6.93 -15.73
N ASP A 22 -14.31 6.49 -14.47
CA ASP A 22 -13.13 6.28 -13.63
C ASP A 22 -12.21 5.17 -14.16
N GLN A 23 -12.78 4.05 -14.61
CA GLN A 23 -12.03 2.94 -15.20
C GLN A 23 -11.21 3.37 -16.44
N SER A 24 -11.75 4.29 -17.25
CA SER A 24 -11.02 4.81 -18.41
C SER A 24 -9.82 5.68 -18.01
N LYS A 25 -9.96 6.48 -16.95
CA LYS A 25 -8.88 7.31 -16.39
C LYS A 25 -7.78 6.44 -15.79
N PHE A 26 -8.14 5.45 -14.97
CA PHE A 26 -7.17 4.52 -14.40
C PHE A 26 -6.39 3.75 -15.47
N LYS A 27 -7.03 3.33 -16.56
CA LYS A 27 -6.34 2.69 -17.68
C LYS A 27 -5.34 3.62 -18.37
N ASN A 28 -5.68 4.90 -18.55
CA ASN A 28 -4.79 5.90 -19.13
C ASN A 28 -3.57 6.15 -18.22
N VAL A 29 -3.79 6.31 -16.92
CA VAL A 29 -2.71 6.46 -15.93
C VAL A 29 -1.82 5.22 -15.91
N LEU A 30 -2.40 4.02 -15.95
CA LEU A 30 -1.66 2.77 -16.00
C LEU A 30 -0.77 2.68 -17.26
N SER A 31 -1.29 3.04 -18.44
CA SER A 31 -0.47 3.02 -19.67
C SER A 31 0.69 4.00 -19.57
N ARG A 32 0.46 5.21 -19.06
CA ARG A 32 1.50 6.24 -18.89
C ARG A 32 2.59 5.82 -17.89
N LEU A 33 2.22 5.18 -16.78
CA LEU A 33 3.20 4.66 -15.82
C LEU A 33 3.95 3.43 -16.32
N SER A 34 3.39 2.70 -17.29
CA SER A 34 4.05 1.55 -17.92
C SER A 34 5.12 1.97 -18.94
N GLU A 35 5.00 3.18 -19.48
CA GLU A 35 5.98 3.78 -20.39
C GLU A 35 7.18 4.33 -19.62
N GLU A 36 8.39 4.22 -20.19
CA GLU A 36 9.59 4.83 -19.60
C GLU A 36 9.58 6.33 -19.85
N VAL A 37 9.05 7.08 -18.88
CA VAL A 37 9.01 8.55 -18.88
C VAL A 37 10.08 9.11 -17.93
N GLU A 38 10.55 10.33 -18.20
CA GLU A 38 11.37 11.13 -17.28
C GLU A 38 10.67 11.36 -15.92
N GLU A 39 11.46 11.67 -14.88
CA GLU A 39 10.99 11.79 -13.49
C GLU A 39 9.83 12.80 -13.33
N SER A 40 9.90 13.94 -14.03
CA SER A 40 8.84 14.96 -14.07
C SER A 40 7.50 14.38 -14.55
N GLY A 41 7.52 13.55 -15.59
CA GLY A 41 6.33 12.89 -16.13
C GLY A 41 5.80 11.79 -15.20
N GLN A 42 6.71 11.05 -14.54
CA GLN A 42 6.33 10.07 -13.53
C GLN A 42 5.65 10.75 -12.33
N LEU A 43 6.20 11.84 -11.81
CA LEU A 43 5.63 12.63 -10.72
C LEU A 43 4.23 13.14 -11.05
N ALA A 44 4.04 13.74 -12.23
CA ALA A 44 2.73 14.21 -12.67
C ALA A 44 1.70 13.08 -12.72
N THR A 45 2.10 11.93 -13.26
CA THR A 45 1.22 10.76 -13.42
C THR A 45 0.90 10.09 -12.07
N LEU A 46 1.87 10.02 -11.14
CA LEU A 46 1.66 9.49 -9.79
C LEU A 46 0.80 10.43 -8.93
N THR A 47 0.93 11.74 -9.11
CA THR A 47 0.08 12.74 -8.44
C THR A 47 -1.38 12.56 -8.88
N GLU A 48 -1.61 12.49 -10.20
CA GLU A 48 -2.93 12.21 -10.76
C GLU A 48 -3.50 10.87 -10.25
N LEU A 49 -2.66 9.81 -10.18
CA LEU A 49 -3.09 8.53 -9.63
C LEU A 49 -3.55 8.65 -8.16
N CYS A 50 -2.77 9.34 -7.33
CA CYS A 50 -3.11 9.53 -5.91
C CYS A 50 -4.42 10.31 -5.75
N GLU A 51 -4.62 11.36 -6.55
CA GLU A 51 -5.87 12.12 -6.57
C GLU A 51 -7.05 11.23 -6.96
N LEU A 52 -6.95 10.48 -8.06
CA LEU A 52 -8.00 9.56 -8.49
C LEU A 52 -8.33 8.51 -7.43
N LEU A 53 -7.31 7.90 -6.82
CA LEU A 53 -7.50 6.89 -5.78
C LEU A 53 -8.12 7.48 -4.49
N SER A 54 -7.83 8.74 -4.15
CA SER A 54 -8.37 9.38 -2.94
C SER A 54 -9.89 9.58 -2.96
N PHE A 55 -10.49 9.65 -4.16
CA PHE A 55 -11.94 9.75 -4.36
C PHE A 55 -12.56 8.44 -4.88
N ALA A 56 -11.76 7.39 -5.07
CA ALA A 56 -12.23 6.13 -5.60
C ALA A 56 -13.06 5.36 -4.57
N THR A 57 -14.03 4.61 -5.08
CA THR A 57 -14.86 3.68 -4.29
C THR A 57 -14.46 2.24 -4.59
N ASP A 58 -14.94 1.29 -3.80
CA ASP A 58 -14.75 -0.15 -3.98
C ASP A 58 -15.17 -0.68 -5.36
N SER A 59 -16.02 0.05 -6.08
CA SER A 59 -16.44 -0.26 -7.46
C SER A 59 -15.61 0.43 -8.56
N SER A 60 -14.72 1.37 -8.20
CA SER A 60 -13.94 2.15 -9.16
C SER A 60 -12.79 1.35 -9.79
N LEU A 61 -12.30 0.31 -9.11
CA LEU A 61 -11.20 -0.54 -9.59
C LEU A 61 -11.59 -2.02 -9.68
N SER A 62 -11.25 -2.65 -10.79
CA SER A 62 -11.36 -4.10 -10.91
C SER A 62 -10.13 -4.80 -10.32
N SER A 63 -10.28 -6.05 -9.91
CA SER A 63 -9.17 -6.87 -9.41
C SER A 63 -8.02 -7.01 -10.43
N LEU A 64 -8.34 -7.03 -11.71
CA LEU A 64 -7.34 -7.11 -12.78
C LEU A 64 -6.53 -5.81 -12.87
N MET A 65 -7.18 -4.65 -12.74
CA MET A 65 -6.46 -3.37 -12.75
C MET A 65 -5.56 -3.23 -11.51
N THR A 66 -6.01 -3.66 -10.34
CA THR A 66 -5.16 -3.64 -9.13
C THR A 66 -3.93 -4.53 -9.28
N ASP A 67 -4.07 -5.70 -9.92
CA ASP A 67 -2.94 -6.59 -10.22
C ASP A 67 -1.98 -5.94 -11.23
N SER A 68 -2.49 -5.22 -12.24
CA SER A 68 -1.64 -4.48 -13.19
C SER A 68 -0.89 -3.30 -12.57
N PHE A 69 -1.49 -2.55 -11.64
CA PHE A 69 -0.79 -1.45 -10.96
C PHE A 69 0.32 -1.96 -10.02
N SER A 70 0.10 -3.10 -9.37
CA SER A 70 0.99 -3.61 -8.32
C SER A 70 2.47 -3.71 -8.72
N PRO A 71 2.87 -4.41 -9.81
CA PRO A 71 4.28 -4.53 -10.18
C PRO A 71 4.91 -3.20 -10.58
N ILE A 72 4.14 -2.29 -11.19
CA ILE A 72 4.64 -0.97 -11.60
C ILE A 72 4.92 -0.11 -10.37
N LEU A 73 3.97 -0.05 -9.43
CA LEU A 73 4.16 0.66 -8.18
C LEU A 73 5.33 0.06 -7.38
N VAL A 74 5.48 -1.26 -7.31
CA VAL A 74 6.62 -1.85 -6.59
C VAL A 74 7.95 -1.53 -7.29
N LYS A 75 7.99 -1.53 -8.63
CA LYS A 75 9.17 -1.13 -9.39
C LYS A 75 9.56 0.32 -9.09
N LEU A 76 8.61 1.25 -9.12
CA LEU A 76 8.85 2.67 -8.84
C LEU A 76 9.27 2.92 -7.38
N ALA A 77 8.61 2.25 -6.43
CA ALA A 77 8.97 2.36 -5.02
C ALA A 77 10.38 1.83 -4.73
N ARG A 78 10.86 0.85 -5.51
CA ARG A 78 12.22 0.31 -5.37
C ARG A 78 13.30 1.29 -5.84
N GLN A 79 12.98 2.20 -6.76
CA GLN A 79 13.96 3.17 -7.25
C GLN A 79 14.41 4.08 -6.10
N ASP A 80 15.71 4.37 -6.03
CA ASP A 80 16.32 5.29 -5.06
C ASP A 80 16.66 6.65 -5.73
N SER A 81 15.93 7.03 -6.78
CA SER A 81 16.26 8.22 -7.58
C SER A 81 15.67 9.50 -7.00
N ASN A 82 14.38 9.47 -6.62
CA ASN A 82 13.63 10.66 -6.25
C ASN A 82 12.68 10.38 -5.07
N PRO A 83 12.81 11.10 -3.93
CA PRO A 83 12.00 10.87 -2.74
C PRO A 83 10.51 11.14 -2.94
N ASP A 84 10.14 12.08 -3.82
CA ASP A 84 8.72 12.38 -4.10
C ASP A 84 8.06 11.24 -4.89
N ILE A 85 8.81 10.61 -5.82
CA ILE A 85 8.35 9.42 -6.54
C ILE A 85 8.14 8.28 -5.55
N MET A 86 9.11 8.04 -4.66
CA MET A 86 9.02 7.02 -3.62
C MET A 86 7.80 7.25 -2.71
N LEU A 87 7.59 8.49 -2.26
CA LEU A 87 6.49 8.88 -1.40
C LEU A 87 5.13 8.69 -2.07
N LEU A 88 4.95 9.26 -3.27
CA LEU A 88 3.69 9.17 -4.02
C LEU A 88 3.37 7.73 -4.42
N THR A 89 4.38 6.96 -4.81
CA THR A 89 4.18 5.55 -5.15
C THR A 89 3.72 4.73 -3.95
N THR A 90 4.38 4.92 -2.79
CA THR A 90 4.00 4.24 -1.55
C THR A 90 2.61 4.68 -1.08
N ARG A 91 2.27 5.97 -1.25
CA ARG A 91 0.92 6.49 -0.98
C ARG A 91 -0.14 5.90 -1.90
N ALA A 92 0.16 5.76 -3.19
CA ALA A 92 -0.73 5.11 -4.15
C ALA A 92 -0.99 3.64 -3.76
N MET A 93 0.02 2.90 -3.28
CA MET A 93 -0.19 1.55 -2.74
C MET A 93 -1.14 1.56 -1.55
N THR A 94 -0.95 2.48 -0.59
CA THR A 94 -1.82 2.64 0.57
C THR A 94 -3.27 2.90 0.16
N TYR A 95 -3.51 3.82 -0.78
CA TYR A 95 -4.86 4.07 -1.30
C TYR A 95 -5.42 2.90 -2.08
N LEU A 96 -4.59 2.14 -2.82
CA LEU A 96 -5.04 0.93 -3.50
C LEU A 96 -5.59 -0.10 -2.50
N CYS A 97 -4.96 -0.22 -1.33
CA CYS A 97 -5.42 -1.08 -0.24
C CYS A 97 -6.76 -0.61 0.35
N ASP A 98 -6.94 0.70 0.47
CA ASP A 98 -8.17 1.30 1.01
C ASP A 98 -9.36 1.16 0.05
N VAL A 99 -9.11 1.34 -1.26
CA VAL A 99 -10.13 1.23 -2.29
C VAL A 99 -10.49 -0.23 -2.55
N ASN A 100 -9.50 -1.14 -2.56
CA ASN A 100 -9.71 -2.56 -2.81
C ASN A 100 -8.82 -3.40 -1.89
N PRO A 101 -9.36 -3.95 -0.79
CA PRO A 101 -8.59 -4.78 0.14
C PRO A 101 -7.90 -5.99 -0.51
N ARG A 102 -8.43 -6.52 -1.64
CA ARG A 102 -7.78 -7.62 -2.37
C ARG A 102 -6.43 -7.23 -2.98
N SER A 103 -6.15 -5.93 -3.13
CA SER A 103 -4.88 -5.43 -3.63
C SER A 103 -3.69 -5.84 -2.76
N LEU A 104 -3.92 -6.11 -1.47
CA LEU A 104 -2.89 -6.57 -0.54
C LEU A 104 -2.20 -7.85 -1.02
N GLY A 105 -2.97 -8.84 -1.47
CA GLY A 105 -2.42 -10.09 -2.00
C GLY A 105 -1.60 -9.89 -3.30
N PHE A 106 -1.99 -8.94 -4.14
CA PHE A 106 -1.21 -8.59 -5.34
C PHE A 106 0.08 -7.87 -4.98
N LEU A 107 0.03 -6.87 -4.08
CA LEU A 107 1.21 -6.16 -3.61
C LEU A 107 2.23 -7.11 -2.95
N VAL A 108 1.78 -8.04 -2.11
CA VAL A 108 2.65 -9.07 -1.52
C VAL A 108 3.26 -9.97 -2.59
N ARG A 109 2.46 -10.44 -3.56
CA ARG A 109 2.94 -11.28 -4.67
C ARG A 109 4.02 -10.59 -5.50
N HIS A 110 3.94 -9.28 -5.65
CA HIS A 110 4.88 -8.48 -6.44
C HIS A 110 6.00 -7.85 -5.59
N ASP A 111 6.31 -8.42 -4.41
CA ASP A 111 7.42 -8.03 -3.53
C ASP A 111 7.34 -6.61 -2.93
N ALA A 112 6.13 -6.08 -2.70
CA ALA A 112 5.99 -4.78 -2.03
C ALA A 112 6.60 -4.78 -0.63
N VAL A 113 6.37 -5.84 0.15
CA VAL A 113 6.81 -5.90 1.56
C VAL A 113 8.33 -5.84 1.70
N PRO A 114 9.14 -6.63 0.98
CA PRO A 114 10.59 -6.47 0.98
C PRO A 114 11.05 -5.06 0.59
N VAL A 115 10.42 -4.42 -0.40
CA VAL A 115 10.75 -3.04 -0.81
C VAL A 115 10.52 -2.06 0.32
N LEU A 116 9.35 -2.10 0.97
CA LEU A 116 9.05 -1.22 2.11
C LEU A 116 10.03 -1.45 3.26
N CYS A 117 10.38 -2.70 3.55
CA CYS A 117 11.38 -3.01 4.58
C CYS A 117 12.76 -2.44 4.23
N GLN A 118 13.19 -2.51 2.97
CA GLN A 118 14.45 -1.91 2.52
C GLN A 118 14.47 -0.40 2.73
N LYS A 119 13.38 0.31 2.41
CA LYS A 119 13.27 1.76 2.62
C LYS A 119 13.35 2.16 4.10
N LEU A 120 12.89 1.30 5.00
CA LEU A 120 13.02 1.48 6.44
C LEU A 120 14.41 1.16 7.01
N MET A 121 15.28 0.50 6.23
CA MET A 121 16.66 0.23 6.64
C MET A 121 17.61 1.36 6.21
N VAL A 122 17.27 2.11 5.16
CA VAL A 122 18.05 3.23 4.64
C VAL A 122 17.35 4.53 5.02
N ILE A 123 17.67 5.04 6.22
CA ILE A 123 17.00 6.21 6.79
C ILE A 123 17.52 7.48 6.10
N GLU A 124 16.74 8.01 5.16
CA GLU A 124 17.11 9.24 4.43
C GLU A 124 15.97 10.28 4.41
N TYR A 125 14.74 9.84 4.14
CA TYR A 125 13.57 10.73 4.00
C TYR A 125 12.46 10.36 4.99
N LEU A 126 12.25 11.21 5.99
CA LEU A 126 11.31 10.94 7.09
C LEU A 126 9.86 10.73 6.60
N ASP A 127 9.42 11.52 5.61
CA ASP A 127 8.07 11.40 5.06
C ASP A 127 7.86 10.06 4.34
N VAL A 128 8.88 9.58 3.62
CA VAL A 128 8.85 8.26 2.95
C VAL A 128 8.79 7.15 3.99
N VAL A 129 9.57 7.27 5.06
CA VAL A 129 9.58 6.34 6.17
C VAL A 129 8.19 6.24 6.79
N GLU A 130 7.58 7.37 7.15
CA GLU A 130 6.24 7.39 7.74
C GLU A 130 5.22 6.73 6.80
N GLN A 131 5.28 7.06 5.51
CA GLN A 131 4.38 6.46 4.51
C GLN A 131 4.59 4.95 4.37
N CYS A 132 5.84 4.46 4.41
CA CYS A 132 6.16 3.03 4.37
C CYS A 132 5.62 2.29 5.61
N LEU A 133 5.69 2.92 6.78
CA LEU A 133 5.16 2.37 8.02
C LEU A 133 3.64 2.26 7.97
N GLN A 134 2.96 3.27 7.44
CA GLN A 134 1.51 3.23 7.21
C GLN A 134 1.10 2.11 6.23
N ALA A 135 1.85 1.96 5.14
CA ALA A 135 1.62 0.90 4.16
C ALA A 135 1.83 -0.50 4.78
N LEU A 136 2.93 -0.72 5.49
CA LEU A 136 3.19 -1.97 6.22
C LEU A 136 2.14 -2.23 7.29
N GLU A 137 1.63 -1.20 7.97
CA GLU A 137 0.56 -1.39 8.94
C GLU A 137 -0.70 -1.96 8.29
N LYS A 138 -1.08 -1.45 7.12
CA LYS A 138 -2.23 -1.99 6.38
C LYS A 138 -1.97 -3.42 5.91
N ILE A 139 -0.82 -3.68 5.30
CA ILE A 139 -0.48 -5.02 4.80
C ILE A 139 -0.45 -6.04 5.93
N SER A 140 0.13 -5.69 7.09
CA SER A 140 0.24 -6.60 8.23
C SER A 140 -1.10 -7.09 8.80
N ARG A 141 -2.21 -6.40 8.51
CA ARG A 141 -3.54 -6.78 9.01
C ARG A 141 -4.04 -8.06 8.33
N GLU A 142 -3.82 -8.18 7.03
CA GLU A 142 -4.29 -9.33 6.23
C GLU A 142 -3.15 -10.30 5.90
N GLU A 143 -1.91 -9.80 5.77
CA GLU A 143 -0.74 -10.57 5.33
C GLU A 143 0.41 -10.54 6.38
N PRO A 144 0.15 -10.85 7.67
CA PRO A 144 1.16 -10.73 8.73
C PRO A 144 2.35 -11.67 8.53
N LEU A 145 2.14 -12.86 7.93
CA LEU A 145 3.21 -13.82 7.67
C LEU A 145 4.18 -13.31 6.61
N ALA A 146 3.69 -12.68 5.54
CA ALA A 146 4.53 -12.09 4.50
C ALA A 146 5.40 -10.94 5.08
N CYS A 147 4.81 -10.09 5.92
CA CYS A 147 5.55 -9.07 6.66
C CYS A 147 6.65 -9.65 7.56
N LEU A 148 6.33 -10.69 8.32
CA LEU A 148 7.31 -11.36 9.16
C LEU A 148 8.47 -11.95 8.36
N GLN A 149 8.16 -12.72 7.32
CA GLN A 149 9.16 -13.39 6.47
C GLN A 149 10.06 -12.39 5.73
N SER A 150 9.55 -11.21 5.41
CA SER A 150 10.31 -10.13 4.78
C SER A 150 11.16 -9.31 5.76
N GLY A 151 11.15 -9.63 7.06
CA GLY A 151 11.93 -8.93 8.07
C GLY A 151 11.33 -7.60 8.54
N ALA A 152 10.03 -7.38 8.37
CA ALA A 152 9.37 -6.12 8.75
C ALA A 152 9.57 -5.75 10.22
N VAL A 153 9.62 -6.74 11.13
CA VAL A 153 9.89 -6.48 12.56
C VAL A 153 11.25 -5.81 12.74
N MET A 154 12.30 -6.32 12.09
CA MET A 154 13.64 -5.75 12.20
C MET A 154 13.69 -4.33 11.63
N ALA A 155 13.05 -4.11 10.47
CA ALA A 155 12.99 -2.82 9.82
C ALA A 155 12.27 -1.76 10.66
N VAL A 156 11.10 -2.11 11.22
CA VAL A 156 10.30 -1.20 12.06
C VAL A 156 11.01 -0.87 13.37
N LEU A 157 11.76 -1.81 13.95
CA LEU A 157 12.50 -1.57 15.18
C LEU A 157 13.51 -0.42 15.06
N ASN A 158 14.00 -0.06 13.87
CA ASN A 158 14.90 1.09 13.69
C ASN A 158 14.27 2.41 14.11
N TYR A 159 12.95 2.49 14.20
CA TYR A 159 12.23 3.68 14.58
C TYR A 159 11.72 3.64 16.03
N ILE A 160 12.25 2.72 16.87
CA ILE A 160 11.76 2.45 18.24
C ILE A 160 11.67 3.65 19.16
N ASP A 161 12.59 4.59 19.01
CA ASP A 161 12.65 5.80 19.84
C ASP A 161 11.57 6.83 19.48
N PHE A 162 10.87 6.66 18.35
CA PHE A 162 9.84 7.57 17.83
C PHE A 162 8.41 7.00 17.93
N PHE A 163 8.20 5.90 18.65
CA PHE A 163 6.93 5.15 18.59
C PHE A 163 5.71 5.96 19.07
N SER A 164 4.90 6.38 18.10
CA SER A 164 3.48 6.69 18.32
C SER A 164 2.67 5.41 18.58
N THR A 165 1.47 5.55 19.15
CA THR A 165 0.53 4.44 19.46
C THR A 165 0.26 3.52 18.25
N SER A 166 0.28 4.08 17.03
CA SER A 166 0.06 3.34 15.78
C SER A 166 1.14 2.28 15.53
N MET A 167 2.39 2.57 15.88
CA MET A 167 3.50 1.64 15.66
C MET A 167 3.52 0.49 16.68
N GLN A 168 3.07 0.74 17.91
CA GLN A 168 2.89 -0.32 18.92
C GLN A 168 1.86 -1.34 18.45
N THR A 169 0.80 -0.87 17.79
CA THR A 169 -0.23 -1.71 17.17
C THR A 169 0.33 -2.53 16.01
N LEU A 170 1.17 -1.93 15.16
CA LEU A 170 1.85 -2.64 14.06
C LEU A 170 2.72 -3.78 14.58
N LEU A 171 3.62 -3.50 15.52
CA LEU A 171 4.45 -4.52 16.14
C LEU A 171 3.57 -5.64 16.72
N GLY A 172 2.56 -5.30 17.53
CA GLY A 172 1.65 -6.28 18.12
C GLY A 172 1.05 -7.25 17.09
N LYS A 173 0.59 -6.73 15.94
CA LYS A 173 0.04 -7.54 14.83
C LYS A 173 1.09 -8.45 14.19
N LEU A 174 2.27 -7.92 13.89
CA LEU A 174 3.38 -8.72 13.35
C LEU A 174 3.77 -9.86 14.31
N LEU A 175 3.79 -9.59 15.62
CA LEU A 175 4.12 -10.58 16.64
C LEU A 175 3.01 -11.62 16.85
N GLN A 176 1.73 -11.25 16.70
CA GLN A 176 0.64 -12.22 16.69
C GLN A 176 0.77 -13.21 15.52
N GLY A 177 1.17 -12.73 14.33
CA GLY A 177 1.49 -13.60 13.19
C GLY A 177 2.58 -14.64 13.49
N VAL A 178 3.64 -14.25 14.21
CA VAL A 178 4.69 -15.17 14.68
C VAL A 178 4.14 -16.23 15.63
N THR A 179 3.24 -15.84 16.54
CA THR A 179 2.69 -16.74 17.56
C THR A 179 1.83 -17.83 16.92
N ILE A 180 1.04 -17.46 15.91
CA ILE A 180 0.22 -18.38 15.13
C ILE A 180 1.08 -19.28 14.24
N ALA A 181 2.17 -18.75 13.65
CA ALA A 181 3.02 -19.50 12.73
C ALA A 181 4.06 -20.42 13.41
N HIS A 182 4.56 -20.08 14.60
CA HIS A 182 5.75 -20.73 15.18
C HIS A 182 5.74 -20.96 16.71
N GLY A 183 4.62 -20.84 17.41
CA GLY A 183 4.55 -21.30 18.81
C GLY A 183 5.49 -20.57 19.79
N GLY A 184 5.64 -19.25 19.65
CA GLY A 184 5.97 -18.34 20.76
C GLY A 184 7.43 -18.16 21.22
N VAL A 185 8.45 -18.83 20.65
CA VAL A 185 9.81 -18.83 21.25
C VAL A 185 10.77 -17.73 20.72
N LEU A 186 10.45 -17.06 19.61
CA LEU A 186 11.40 -16.14 18.93
C LEU A 186 11.47 -14.71 19.50
N LEU A 187 10.45 -14.27 20.25
CA LEU A 187 10.29 -12.86 20.65
C LEU A 187 11.23 -12.43 21.77
N SER A 188 11.47 -13.31 22.74
CA SER A 188 12.38 -13.06 23.86
C SER A 188 13.77 -12.69 23.32
N ASN A 189 14.25 -13.43 22.32
CA ASN A 189 15.59 -13.24 21.77
C ASN A 189 15.73 -11.97 20.94
N LEU A 190 14.73 -11.57 20.14
CA LEU A 190 14.84 -10.38 19.28
C LEU A 190 14.79 -9.06 20.07
N VAL A 191 13.90 -8.97 21.07
CA VAL A 191 13.80 -7.79 21.94
C VAL A 191 15.00 -7.69 22.89
N LEU A 192 15.49 -8.82 23.42
CA LEU A 192 16.69 -8.84 24.27
C LEU A 192 17.97 -8.47 23.49
N LYS A 193 18.10 -8.92 22.24
CA LYS A 193 19.33 -8.71 21.45
C LYS A 193 19.50 -7.26 20.98
N LYS A 194 18.41 -6.49 20.83
CA LYS A 194 18.48 -5.05 20.54
C LYS A 194 18.70 -4.17 21.78
N ARG A 195 18.45 -4.70 22.99
CA ARG A 195 18.81 -4.03 24.26
C ARG A 195 20.27 -4.25 24.68
N LEU A 196 20.98 -5.17 24.02
CA LEU A 196 22.37 -5.56 24.32
C LEU A 196 23.40 -5.01 23.31
N LEU A 197 22.96 -4.20 22.35
CA LEU A 197 23.78 -3.40 21.43
C LEU A 197 23.44 -1.92 21.65
#